data_AF-A0A2D4LZX3-F1
#
_entry.id   AF-A0A2D4LZX3-F1
#
_cell.length_a   1.000
_cell.length_b   1.000
_cell.length_c   1.000
_cell.angle_alpha   90.00
_cell.angle_beta   90.00
_cell.angle_gamma   90.00
#
_symmetry.space_group_name_H-M   'P 1'
#
loop_
_entity.id
_entity.type
_entity.pdbx_description
1 polymer ?
#
loop_
_entity_poly.entity_id
_entity_poly.type
_entity_poly.pdbx_seq_one_letter_code
_entity_poly.pdbx_strand_id
1 'polypeptide(L)'
;MFLPHKASVAEPLHRLLDKQKPWVWGPREAHAFKEVKSLITSDAVLIQFNKNLPLVLAADVSPFSIGAVLSHRLPNGLEAPIAFFSRTLSPTEWNYSQIDKEGLAAVASVKKFHEFLYGHQFELITDHKPLLGLLARNQQTPQILSPHMTRWTLFLAAYSYTLVHCAGKHISHADALSRCPLPTLVVDPAPTHFVFQIADLPFPVTAVDITTHSAKDKVISQVLDWVGRGWPKNVEM
;
A
#
# COMPACT_ATOMS: atom_id res chain seq x y z
N MET A 1 -8.28 17.99 0.32
CA MET A 1 -7.00 18.67 0.04
C MET A 1 -7.22 20.16 -0.22
N PHE A 2 -6.68 21.01 0.65
CA PHE A 2 -6.70 22.46 0.51
C PHE A 2 -5.43 22.92 -0.23
N LEU A 3 -5.57 23.83 -1.19
CA LEU A 3 -4.47 24.42 -1.97
C LEU A 3 -4.61 25.95 -1.91
N PRO A 4 -3.67 26.67 -1.31
CA PRO A 4 -3.73 28.13 -1.24
C PRO A 4 -3.69 28.72 -2.66
N HIS A 5 -4.54 29.72 -2.93
CA HIS A 5 -4.66 30.41 -4.22
C HIS A 5 -4.96 29.53 -5.45
N LYS A 6 -5.43 28.28 -5.24
CA LYS A 6 -5.74 27.30 -6.30
C LYS A 6 -6.53 27.89 -7.47
N ALA A 7 -7.61 28.62 -7.17
CA ALA A 7 -8.51 29.14 -8.20
C ALA A 7 -7.82 30.14 -9.14
N SER A 8 -6.89 30.94 -8.63
CA SER A 8 -6.13 31.91 -9.42
C SER A 8 -5.04 31.22 -10.25
N VAL A 9 -4.32 30.28 -9.64
CA VAL A 9 -3.19 29.59 -10.30
C VAL A 9 -3.68 28.58 -11.34
N ALA A 10 -4.78 27.88 -11.07
CA ALA A 10 -5.38 26.92 -12.00
C ALA A 10 -6.34 27.56 -13.01
N GLU A 11 -6.56 28.88 -12.98
CA GLU A 11 -7.47 29.58 -13.90
C GLU A 11 -7.19 29.29 -15.38
N PRO A 12 -5.93 29.32 -15.86
CA PRO A 12 -5.62 29.02 -17.26
C PRO A 12 -5.98 27.57 -17.62
N LEU A 13 -5.81 26.64 -16.67
CA LEU A 13 -6.13 25.23 -16.85
C LEU A 13 -7.65 24.98 -16.84
N HIS A 14 -8.40 25.65 -15.96
CA HIS A 14 -9.87 25.56 -15.95
C HIS A 14 -10.48 26.10 -17.24
N ARG A 15 -9.87 27.12 -17.85
CA ARG A 15 -10.32 27.66 -19.14
C ARG A 15 -10.18 26.66 -20.29
N LEU A 16 -9.26 25.70 -20.21
CA LEU A 16 -9.13 24.62 -21.19
C LEU A 16 -10.26 23.57 -21.08
N LEU A 17 -11.02 23.56 -19.99
CA LEU A 17 -12.16 22.66 -19.79
C LEU A 17 -13.47 23.24 -20.32
N ASP A 18 -13.46 24.49 -20.80
CA ASP A 18 -14.63 25.17 -21.35
C ASP A 18 -14.94 24.63 -22.75
N LYS A 19 -16.17 24.13 -22.94
CA LYS A 19 -16.63 23.52 -24.19
C LYS A 19 -16.65 24.50 -25.38
N GLN A 20 -16.69 25.81 -25.11
CA GLN A 20 -16.76 26.83 -26.16
C GLN A 20 -15.40 27.35 -26.62
N LYS A 21 -14.30 26.96 -25.98
CA LYS A 21 -12.96 27.44 -26.34
C LYS A 21 -12.12 26.37 -27.03
N PRO A 22 -11.33 26.73 -28.06
CA PRO A 22 -10.40 25.79 -28.66
C PRO A 22 -9.33 25.41 -27.63
N TRP A 23 -9.02 24.12 -27.54
CA TRP A 23 -7.96 23.63 -26.67
C TRP A 23 -6.60 24.03 -27.25
N VAL A 24 -5.91 24.95 -26.58
CA VAL A 24 -4.59 25.45 -26.98
C VAL A 24 -3.67 25.41 -25.78
N TRP A 25 -2.62 24.58 -25.86
CA TRP A 25 -1.60 24.51 -24.82
C TRP A 25 -0.45 25.48 -25.13
N GLY A 26 -0.46 26.64 -24.49
CA GLY A 26 0.56 27.67 -24.65
C GLY A 26 1.51 27.79 -23.46
N PRO A 27 2.39 28.80 -23.47
CA PRO A 27 3.30 29.10 -22.37
C PRO A 27 2.57 29.42 -21.05
N ARG A 28 1.38 30.05 -21.14
CA ARG A 28 0.57 30.42 -19.97
C ARG A 28 0.03 29.18 -19.25
N GLU A 29 -0.49 28.22 -20.01
CA GLU A 29 -1.03 26.96 -19.50
C GLU A 29 0.10 26.07 -18.96
N ALA A 30 1.23 26.03 -19.66
CA ALA A 30 2.43 25.32 -19.19
C ALA A 30 2.97 25.90 -17.87
N HIS A 31 3.00 27.24 -17.72
CA HIS A 31 3.39 27.92 -16.50
C HIS A 31 2.42 27.60 -15.35
N ALA A 32 1.13 27.76 -15.58
CA ALA A 32 0.09 27.42 -14.60
C ALA A 32 0.19 25.96 -14.14
N PHE A 33 0.41 25.02 -15.07
CA PHE A 33 0.60 23.61 -14.73
C PHE A 33 1.85 23.36 -13.88
N LYS A 34 2.96 24.03 -14.19
CA LYS A 34 4.19 23.95 -13.40
C LYS A 34 4.01 24.53 -12.00
N GLU A 35 3.32 25.66 -11.86
CA GLU A 35 3.01 26.26 -10.56
C GLU A 35 2.08 25.38 -9.74
N VAL A 36 1.04 24.80 -10.33
CA VAL A 36 0.16 23.85 -9.63
C VAL A 36 0.96 22.65 -9.11
N LYS A 37 1.87 22.09 -9.92
CA LYS A 37 2.77 21.03 -9.46
C LYS A 37 3.61 21.48 -8.27
N SER A 38 4.25 22.66 -8.38
CA SER A 38 5.07 23.23 -7.32
C SER A 38 4.29 23.43 -6.02
N LEU A 39 3.04 23.89 -6.10
CA LEU A 39 2.17 24.07 -4.94
C LEU A 39 1.79 22.74 -4.28
N ILE A 40 1.45 21.72 -5.08
CA ILE A 40 1.10 20.39 -4.56
C ILE A 40 2.28 19.74 -3.85
N THR A 41 3.50 19.95 -4.33
CA THR A 41 4.73 19.42 -3.73
C THR A 41 5.31 20.33 -2.64
N SER A 42 4.70 21.48 -2.36
CA SER A 42 5.20 22.43 -1.37
C SER A 42 4.81 22.03 0.05
N ASP A 43 5.59 22.51 1.02
CA ASP A 43 5.30 22.41 2.45
C ASP A 43 3.98 23.11 2.85
N ALA A 44 3.40 23.93 1.97
CA ALA A 44 2.11 24.56 2.20
C ALA A 44 0.94 23.57 2.10
N VAL A 45 1.17 22.39 1.55
CA VAL A 45 0.16 21.37 1.26
C VAL A 45 0.51 20.05 1.95
N LEU A 46 1.79 19.68 1.96
CA LEU A 46 2.28 18.49 2.67
C LEU A 46 2.47 18.80 4.15
N ILE A 47 1.94 17.94 5.02
CA ILE A 47 2.16 18.03 6.45
C ILE A 47 3.11 16.92 6.93
N GLN A 48 3.84 17.21 8.01
CA GLN A 48 4.66 16.21 8.66
C GLN A 48 3.81 15.13 9.33
N PHE A 49 4.31 13.90 9.30
CA PHE A 49 3.67 12.78 9.98
C PHE A 49 3.62 13.03 11.50
N ASN A 50 2.44 12.82 12.07
CA ASN A 50 2.18 12.92 13.49
C ASN A 50 1.41 11.69 13.98
N LYS A 51 2.07 10.87 14.80
CA LYS A 51 1.53 9.65 15.40
C LYS A 51 0.22 9.83 16.21
N ASN A 52 -0.08 11.05 16.66
CA ASN A 52 -1.27 11.35 17.45
C ASN A 52 -2.50 11.70 16.60
N LEU A 53 -2.33 11.86 15.28
CA LEU A 53 -3.43 12.17 14.37
C LEU A 53 -3.87 10.92 13.61
N PRO A 54 -5.19 10.71 13.42
CA PRO A 54 -5.68 9.59 12.64
C PRO A 54 -5.10 9.59 11.22
N LEU A 55 -4.78 8.40 10.72
CA LEU A 55 -4.27 8.19 9.37
C LEU A 55 -5.37 7.75 8.42
N VAL A 56 -5.32 8.26 7.20
CA VAL A 56 -6.23 7.94 6.11
C VAL A 56 -5.41 7.62 4.89
N LEU A 57 -5.61 6.44 4.32
CA LEU A 57 -5.04 6.00 3.07
C LEU A 57 -6.16 5.87 2.04
N ALA A 58 -6.21 6.77 1.08
CA ALA A 58 -7.10 6.65 -0.07
C ALA A 58 -6.34 6.01 -1.23
N ALA A 59 -6.85 4.90 -1.77
CA ALA A 59 -6.28 4.21 -2.92
C ALA A 59 -7.33 4.07 -4.02
N ASP A 60 -6.88 4.25 -5.25
CA ASP A 60 -7.70 4.12 -6.45
C ASP A 60 -6.89 3.46 -7.58
N VAL A 61 -7.60 2.80 -8.49
CA VAL A 61 -7.01 2.14 -9.66
C VAL A 61 -7.73 2.55 -10.94
N SER A 62 -6.94 2.93 -11.93
CA SER A 62 -7.41 3.04 -13.30
C SER A 62 -7.07 1.76 -14.07
N PRO A 63 -7.54 1.61 -15.33
CA PRO A 63 -7.16 0.46 -16.15
C PRO A 63 -5.65 0.26 -16.29
N PHE A 64 -4.84 1.31 -16.09
CA PHE A 64 -3.41 1.33 -16.41
C PHE A 64 -2.50 1.67 -15.23
N SER A 65 -3.00 2.30 -14.16
CA SER A 65 -2.17 2.78 -13.05
C SER A 65 -2.93 2.83 -11.73
N ILE A 66 -2.16 2.78 -10.64
CA ILE A 66 -2.61 2.92 -9.26
C ILE A 66 -2.27 4.34 -8.80
N GLY A 67 -3.17 4.97 -8.07
CA GLY A 67 -2.94 6.23 -7.37
C GLY A 67 -3.33 6.09 -5.91
N ALA A 68 -2.54 6.67 -5.01
CA ALA A 68 -2.86 6.68 -3.59
C ALA A 68 -2.33 7.91 -2.87
N VAL A 69 -3.03 8.28 -1.81
CA VAL A 69 -2.70 9.44 -0.98
C VAL A 69 -2.79 9.05 0.48
N LEU A 70 -1.68 9.22 1.20
CA LEU A 70 -1.64 9.12 2.65
C LEU A 70 -1.88 10.50 3.24
N SER A 71 -2.83 10.61 4.16
CA SER A 71 -3.22 11.87 4.80
C SER A 71 -3.43 11.69 6.30
N HIS A 72 -3.32 12.77 7.07
CA HIS A 72 -3.96 12.84 8.38
C HIS A 72 -5.39 13.37 8.25
N ARG A 73 -6.26 12.87 9.13
CA ARG A 73 -7.52 13.54 9.41
C ARG A 73 -7.32 14.54 10.53
N LEU A 74 -7.51 15.81 10.21
CA LEU A 74 -7.38 16.91 11.16
C LEU A 74 -8.60 16.99 12.07
N PRO A 75 -8.51 17.64 13.24
CA PRO A 75 -9.63 17.81 14.17
C PRO A 75 -10.85 18.53 13.56
N ASN A 76 -10.63 19.35 12.53
CA ASN A 76 -11.68 20.04 11.78
C ASN A 76 -12.38 19.14 10.72
N GLY A 77 -12.02 17.86 10.65
CA GLY A 77 -12.57 16.90 9.69
C GLY A 77 -11.95 16.96 8.29
N LEU A 78 -11.03 17.89 8.03
CA LEU A 78 -10.33 17.98 6.76
C LEU A 78 -9.17 16.98 6.68
N GLU A 79 -8.86 16.54 5.47
CA GLU A 79 -7.71 15.68 5.18
C GLU A 79 -6.52 16.53 4.71
N ALA A 80 -5.39 16.32 5.37
CA ALA A 80 -4.12 16.97 5.07
C ALA A 80 -3.10 15.91 4.60
N PRO A 81 -2.62 15.99 3.35
CA PRO A 81 -1.78 14.96 2.76
C PRO A 81 -0.38 14.96 3.38
N ILE A 82 0.13 13.75 3.64
CA ILE A 82 1.49 13.48 4.11
C ILE A 82 2.36 13.08 2.92
N ALA A 83 1.84 12.20 2.05
CA ALA A 83 2.57 11.70 0.90
C ALA A 83 1.64 11.22 -0.21
N PHE A 84 2.13 11.28 -1.45
CA PHE A 84 1.44 10.82 -2.65
C PHE A 84 2.18 9.61 -3.25
N PHE A 85 1.44 8.68 -3.82
CA PHE A 85 1.95 7.53 -4.53
C PHE A 85 1.20 7.34 -5.85
N SER A 86 1.94 7.06 -6.92
CA SER A 86 1.38 6.61 -8.18
C SER A 86 2.32 5.60 -8.81
N ARG A 87 1.75 4.58 -9.46
CA ARG A 87 2.50 3.51 -10.13
C ARG A 87 1.74 3.01 -11.35
N THR A 88 2.43 2.87 -12.47
CA THR A 88 1.90 2.20 -13.66
C THR A 88 1.86 0.69 -13.44
N LEU A 89 0.72 0.08 -13.78
CA LEU A 89 0.54 -1.36 -13.73
C LEU A 89 1.42 -2.03 -14.79
N SER A 90 1.96 -3.19 -14.46
CA SER A 90 2.69 -4.04 -15.38
C SER A 90 1.77 -4.71 -16.40
N PRO A 91 2.30 -5.23 -17.52
CA PRO A 91 1.49 -5.93 -18.53
C PRO A 91 0.71 -7.13 -17.96
N THR A 92 1.23 -7.79 -16.92
CA THR A 92 0.53 -8.88 -16.23
C THR A 92 -0.62 -8.34 -15.38
N GLU A 93 -0.39 -7.25 -14.64
CA GLU A 93 -1.40 -6.61 -13.79
C GLU A 93 -2.53 -5.95 -14.62
N TRP A 94 -2.27 -5.56 -15.87
CA TRP A 94 -3.31 -5.09 -16.80
C TRP A 94 -4.41 -6.12 -17.06
N ASN A 95 -4.06 -7.40 -17.04
CA ASN A 95 -4.99 -8.48 -17.32
C ASN A 95 -5.75 -8.97 -16.08
N TYR A 96 -5.50 -8.37 -14.91
CA TYR A 96 -6.23 -8.71 -13.69
C TYR A 96 -7.71 -8.32 -13.79
N SER A 97 -8.55 -9.07 -13.08
CA SER A 97 -9.96 -8.69 -12.91
C SER A 97 -10.07 -7.33 -12.22
N GLN A 98 -11.16 -6.59 -12.44
CA GLN A 98 -11.34 -5.29 -11.78
C GLN A 98 -11.18 -5.42 -10.25
N ILE A 99 -11.78 -6.43 -9.65
CA ILE A 99 -11.70 -6.68 -8.19
C ILE A 99 -10.25 -6.89 -7.75
N ASP A 100 -9.47 -7.66 -8.52
CA ASP A 100 -8.06 -7.88 -8.22
C ASP A 100 -7.22 -6.60 -8.41
N LYS A 101 -7.55 -5.74 -9.38
CA LYS A 101 -6.89 -4.44 -9.55
C LYS A 101 -7.13 -3.50 -8.37
N GLU A 102 -8.36 -3.46 -7.86
CA GLU A 102 -8.72 -2.67 -6.68
C GLU A 102 -7.98 -3.20 -5.43
N GLY A 103 -7.94 -4.53 -5.25
CA GLY A 103 -7.19 -5.17 -4.19
C GLY A 103 -5.69 -4.89 -4.28
N LEU A 104 -5.13 -4.93 -5.50
CA LEU A 104 -3.75 -4.57 -5.77
C LEU A 104 -3.46 -3.12 -5.42
N ALA A 105 -4.37 -2.18 -5.72
CA ALA A 105 -4.19 -0.78 -5.36
C ALA A 105 -4.12 -0.58 -3.85
N ALA A 106 -5.01 -1.21 -3.08
CA ALA A 106 -4.95 -1.21 -1.62
C ALA A 106 -3.61 -1.75 -1.10
N VAL A 107 -3.20 -2.94 -1.57
CA VAL A 107 -1.99 -3.61 -1.10
C VAL A 107 -0.72 -2.86 -1.49
N ALA A 108 -0.62 -2.40 -2.73
CA ALA A 108 0.53 -1.65 -3.21
C ALA A 108 0.69 -0.33 -2.43
N SER A 109 -0.42 0.31 -2.08
CA SER A 109 -0.42 1.53 -1.28
C SER A 109 0.02 1.26 0.15
N VAL A 110 -0.50 0.20 0.80
CA VAL A 110 -0.07 -0.19 2.15
C VAL A 110 1.40 -0.59 2.18
N LYS A 111 1.88 -1.33 1.17
CA LYS A 111 3.31 -1.65 1.01
C LYS A 111 4.15 -0.39 0.88
N LYS A 112 3.72 0.56 0.04
CA LYS A 112 4.46 1.81 -0.19
C LYS A 112 4.58 2.65 1.08
N PHE A 113 3.51 2.71 1.88
CA PHE A 113 3.45 3.50 3.11
C PHE A 113 3.69 2.65 4.37
N HIS A 114 4.36 1.50 4.25
CA HIS A 114 4.58 0.57 5.37
C HIS A 114 5.14 1.26 6.60
N GLU A 115 6.16 2.10 6.43
CA GLU A 115 6.84 2.83 7.52
C GLU A 115 5.90 3.77 8.31
N PHE A 116 4.84 4.28 7.67
CA PHE A 116 3.86 5.16 8.32
C PHE A 116 2.70 4.38 8.95
N LEU A 117 2.34 3.24 8.37
CA LEU A 117 1.11 2.50 8.71
C LEU A 117 1.35 1.37 9.71
N TYR A 118 2.54 0.78 9.70
CA TYR A 118 2.83 -0.36 10.56
C TYR A 118 2.78 0.04 12.04
N GLY A 119 2.02 -0.72 12.83
CA GLY A 119 1.77 -0.43 14.25
C GLY A 119 0.74 0.67 14.53
N HIS A 120 0.19 1.34 13.50
CA HIS A 120 -0.82 2.39 13.65
C HIS A 120 -2.20 1.93 13.15
N GLN A 121 -3.25 2.50 13.73
CA GLN A 121 -4.61 2.35 13.20
C GLN A 121 -4.87 3.39 12.10
N PHE A 122 -5.36 2.94 10.95
CA PHE A 122 -5.69 3.83 9.84
C PHE A 122 -6.99 3.44 9.12
N GLU A 123 -7.57 4.40 8.40
CA GLU A 123 -8.68 4.15 7.49
C GLU A 123 -8.16 3.87 6.08
N LEU A 124 -8.58 2.76 5.48
CA LEU A 124 -8.32 2.46 4.09
C LEU A 124 -9.58 2.79 3.27
N ILE A 125 -9.50 3.81 2.42
CA ILE A 125 -10.61 4.28 1.60
C ILE A 125 -10.50 3.68 0.20
N THR A 126 -11.61 3.09 -0.27
CA THR A 126 -11.79 2.56 -1.63
C THR A 126 -13.18 2.96 -2.16
N ASP A 127 -13.33 3.04 -3.48
CA ASP A 127 -14.62 3.22 -4.14
C ASP A 127 -15.31 1.90 -4.54
N HIS A 128 -14.67 0.77 -4.29
CA HIS A 128 -15.14 -0.54 -4.73
C HIS A 128 -15.83 -1.31 -3.59
N LYS A 129 -17.17 -1.23 -3.50
CA LYS A 129 -17.97 -1.90 -2.44
C LYS A 129 -17.65 -3.38 -2.23
N PRO A 130 -17.45 -4.21 -3.27
CA PRO A 130 -17.13 -5.63 -3.07
C PRO A 130 -15.86 -5.87 -2.24
N LEU A 131 -14.89 -4.95 -2.24
CA LEU A 131 -13.70 -5.11 -1.40
C LEU A 131 -14.03 -5.11 0.10
N LEU A 132 -15.12 -4.45 0.51
CA LEU A 132 -15.61 -4.54 1.89
C LEU A 132 -15.91 -5.98 2.31
N GLY A 133 -16.40 -6.82 1.40
CA GLY A 133 -16.72 -8.21 1.70
C GLY A 133 -15.51 -9.14 1.69
N LEU A 134 -14.41 -8.74 1.04
CA LEU A 134 -13.23 -9.60 0.82
C LEU A 134 -12.08 -9.28 1.77
N LEU A 135 -11.88 -8.00 2.06
CA LEU A 135 -10.73 -7.49 2.82
C LEU A 135 -11.12 -6.98 4.22
N ALA A 136 -12.40 -6.82 4.55
CA ALA A 136 -12.76 -6.39 5.90
C ALA A 136 -12.36 -7.44 6.96
N ARG A 137 -11.64 -7.01 7.99
CA ARG A 137 -11.19 -7.88 9.10
C ARG A 137 -12.33 -8.53 9.90
N ASN A 138 -13.52 -7.93 9.87
CA ASN A 138 -14.66 -8.40 10.66
C ASN A 138 -15.43 -9.55 9.99
N GLN A 139 -15.01 -10.00 8.80
CA GLN A 139 -15.66 -11.06 8.06
C GLN A 139 -14.69 -12.20 7.78
N GLN A 140 -15.18 -13.44 7.82
CA GLN A 140 -14.37 -14.59 7.44
C GLN A 140 -14.00 -14.47 5.96
N THR A 141 -12.72 -14.62 5.67
CA THR A 141 -12.23 -14.65 4.29
C THR A 141 -12.97 -15.74 3.51
N PRO A 142 -13.58 -15.44 2.35
CA PRO A 142 -14.31 -16.43 1.57
C PRO A 142 -13.43 -17.62 1.22
N GLN A 143 -13.99 -18.84 1.25
CA GLN A 143 -13.24 -20.06 0.92
C GLN A 143 -12.74 -20.09 -0.54
N ILE A 144 -13.38 -19.31 -1.42
CA ILE A 144 -13.02 -19.22 -2.84
C ILE A 144 -12.57 -17.79 -3.13
N LEU A 145 -11.25 -17.61 -3.19
CA LEU A 145 -10.58 -16.37 -3.58
C LEU A 145 -9.52 -16.65 -4.64
N SER A 146 -9.17 -15.63 -5.43
CA SER A 146 -8.00 -15.71 -6.30
C SER A 146 -6.74 -15.92 -5.44
N PRO A 147 -5.73 -16.67 -5.91
CA PRO A 147 -4.48 -16.88 -5.16
C PRO A 147 -3.81 -15.56 -4.75
N HIS A 148 -3.94 -14.52 -5.57
CA HIS A 148 -3.48 -13.17 -5.27
C HIS A 148 -4.22 -12.57 -4.09
N MET A 149 -5.56 -12.58 -4.10
CA MET A 149 -6.37 -12.04 -3.02
C MET A 149 -6.10 -12.74 -1.69
N THR A 150 -5.94 -14.08 -1.69
CA THR A 150 -5.58 -14.81 -0.46
C THR A 150 -4.25 -14.33 0.13
N ARG A 151 -3.22 -14.16 -0.71
CA ARG A 151 -1.91 -13.64 -0.27
C ARG A 151 -2.02 -12.20 0.23
N TRP A 152 -2.83 -11.38 -0.42
CA TRP A 152 -3.05 -9.99 -0.06
C TRP A 152 -3.83 -9.83 1.24
N THR A 153 -4.86 -10.65 1.47
CA THR A 153 -5.58 -10.68 2.74
C THR A 153 -4.65 -11.07 3.88
N LEU A 154 -3.79 -12.07 3.69
CA LEU A 154 -2.79 -12.46 4.69
C LEU A 154 -1.80 -11.32 4.99
N PHE A 155 -1.32 -10.61 3.95
CA PHE A 155 -0.45 -9.46 4.13
C PHE A 155 -1.15 -8.32 4.90
N LEU A 156 -2.38 -8.00 4.51
CA LEU A 156 -3.17 -6.95 5.16
C LEU A 156 -3.57 -7.31 6.60
N ALA A 157 -3.65 -8.61 6.94
CA ALA A 157 -3.93 -9.06 8.30
C ALA A 157 -2.86 -8.60 9.32
N ALA A 158 -1.63 -8.31 8.87
CA ALA A 158 -0.59 -7.77 9.73
C ALA A 158 -0.79 -6.29 10.11
N TYR A 159 -1.77 -5.61 9.51
CA TYR A 159 -2.04 -4.18 9.70
C TYR A 159 -3.34 -3.93 10.45
N SER A 160 -3.36 -2.83 11.21
CA SER A 160 -4.57 -2.35 11.88
C SER A 160 -5.29 -1.32 11.05
N TYR A 161 -6.27 -1.75 10.26
CA TYR A 161 -7.08 -0.83 9.46
C TYR A 161 -8.58 -1.04 9.59
N THR A 162 -9.32 0.00 9.22
CA THR A 162 -10.77 0.00 8.99
C THR A 162 -11.02 0.33 7.53
N LEU A 163 -11.66 -0.59 6.81
CA LEU A 163 -11.95 -0.41 5.39
C LEU A 163 -13.25 0.40 5.24
N VAL A 164 -13.16 1.53 4.54
CA VAL A 164 -14.27 2.47 4.36
C VAL A 164 -14.54 2.63 2.87
N HIS A 165 -15.80 2.41 2.47
CA HIS A 165 -16.21 2.72 1.10
C HIS A 165 -16.65 4.18 0.98
N CYS A 166 -16.03 4.91 0.06
CA CYS A 166 -16.43 6.25 -0.34
C CYS A 166 -16.68 6.28 -1.84
N ALA A 167 -17.75 6.93 -2.29
CA ALA A 167 -17.99 7.06 -3.73
C ALA A 167 -16.80 7.78 -4.40
N GLY A 168 -16.34 7.30 -5.57
CA GLY A 168 -15.13 7.80 -6.24
C GLY A 168 -15.09 9.32 -6.47
N LYS A 169 -16.24 9.99 -6.54
CA LYS A 169 -16.35 11.47 -6.56
C LYS A 169 -15.63 12.15 -5.39
N HIS A 170 -15.59 11.50 -4.22
CA HIS A 170 -14.93 12.00 -3.02
C HIS A 170 -13.43 11.64 -2.94
N ILE A 171 -12.95 10.73 -3.81
CA ILE A 171 -11.55 10.26 -3.88
C ILE A 171 -10.82 10.89 -5.09
N SER A 172 -11.31 12.04 -5.58
CA SER A 172 -10.79 12.73 -6.77
C SER A 172 -9.27 12.97 -6.78
N HIS A 173 -8.65 13.04 -5.60
CA HIS A 173 -7.20 13.21 -5.46
C HIS A 173 -6.40 11.94 -5.79
N ALA A 174 -6.87 10.74 -5.38
CA ALA A 174 -6.22 9.49 -5.76
C ALA A 174 -6.58 9.10 -7.22
N ASP A 175 -7.79 9.42 -7.67
CA ASP A 175 -8.24 9.25 -9.05
C ASP A 175 -7.39 10.03 -10.06
N ALA A 176 -7.06 11.29 -9.74
CA ALA A 176 -6.15 12.07 -10.58
C ALA A 176 -4.76 11.42 -10.74
N LEU A 177 -4.26 10.76 -9.69
CA LEU A 177 -2.96 10.08 -9.69
C LEU A 177 -3.02 8.72 -10.39
N SER A 178 -4.17 8.04 -10.35
CA SER A 178 -4.38 6.75 -10.99
C SER A 178 -4.60 6.90 -12.49
N ARG A 179 -5.08 8.05 -13.00
CA ARG A 179 -5.40 8.26 -14.43
C ARG A 179 -4.25 8.82 -15.29
N CYS A 180 -3.09 9.11 -14.71
CA CYS A 180 -1.94 9.65 -15.44
C CYS A 180 -0.70 8.72 -15.33
N PRO A 181 -0.68 7.59 -16.07
CA PRO A 181 0.44 6.66 -16.01
C PRO A 181 1.72 7.29 -16.57
N LEU A 182 2.83 7.12 -15.85
CA LEU A 182 4.16 7.41 -16.39
C LEU A 182 4.66 6.20 -17.20
N PRO A 183 5.46 6.41 -18.26
CA PRO A 183 5.99 5.30 -19.07
C PRO A 183 6.94 4.38 -18.29
N THR A 184 7.38 4.79 -17.10
CA THR A 184 8.32 4.04 -16.26
C THR A 184 7.56 3.08 -15.33
N LEU A 185 7.91 1.80 -15.39
CA LEU A 185 7.43 0.80 -14.44
C LEU A 185 8.18 0.97 -13.11
N VAL A 186 7.46 1.16 -12.01
CA VAL A 186 8.05 1.15 -10.66
C VAL A 186 8.07 -0.30 -10.18
N VAL A 187 9.27 -0.81 -9.91
CA VAL A 187 9.48 -2.15 -9.34
C VAL A 187 8.83 -2.19 -7.94
N ASP A 188 8.12 -3.27 -7.61
CA ASP A 188 7.50 -3.48 -6.29
C ASP A 188 8.59 -3.32 -5.20
N PRO A 189 8.49 -2.32 -4.30
CA PRO A 189 9.51 -2.06 -3.29
C PRO A 189 9.51 -3.09 -2.16
N ALA A 190 8.45 -3.90 -2.02
CA ALA A 190 8.43 -4.91 -0.98
C ALA A 190 9.18 -6.16 -1.45
N PRO A 191 10.15 -6.69 -0.68
CA PRO A 191 10.63 -8.03 -0.93
C PRO A 191 9.42 -8.94 -0.91
N THR A 192 9.27 -9.73 -1.97
CA THR A 192 8.36 -10.88 -2.00
C THR A 192 8.57 -11.59 -0.68
N HIS A 193 7.60 -11.52 0.24
CA HIS A 193 7.67 -12.39 1.40
C HIS A 193 7.72 -13.77 0.78
N PHE A 194 8.85 -14.45 0.93
CA PHE A 194 8.93 -15.87 0.71
C PHE A 194 7.93 -16.42 1.72
N VAL A 195 6.69 -16.60 1.27
CA VAL A 195 5.83 -17.61 1.86
C VAL A 195 6.72 -18.84 1.74
N PHE A 196 7.28 -19.29 2.86
CA PHE A 196 8.01 -20.54 2.92
C PHE A 196 6.99 -21.61 2.54
N GLN A 197 6.72 -21.76 1.24
CA GLN A 197 6.03 -22.90 0.73
C GLN A 197 6.94 -24.05 1.09
N ILE A 198 6.43 -24.96 1.92
CA ILE A 198 7.08 -26.23 2.26
C ILE A 198 7.50 -26.97 0.96
N ALA A 199 6.88 -26.64 -0.18
CA ALA A 199 7.21 -27.15 -1.50
C ALA A 199 8.55 -26.67 -2.10
N ASP A 200 9.11 -25.53 -1.66
CA ASP A 200 10.40 -25.01 -2.15
C ASP A 200 11.59 -25.46 -1.29
N LEU A 201 11.32 -26.19 -0.20
CA LEU A 201 12.37 -26.88 0.53
C LEU A 201 12.81 -28.08 -0.31
N PRO A 202 14.12 -28.26 -0.52
CA PRO A 202 14.58 -29.53 -1.04
C PRO A 202 14.21 -30.57 0.03
N PHE A 203 13.50 -31.61 -0.39
CA PHE A 203 13.23 -32.85 0.33
C PHE A 203 11.98 -32.94 1.22
N PRO A 204 11.40 -34.16 1.36
CA PRO A 204 10.99 -34.58 2.69
C PRO A 204 12.24 -34.72 3.55
N VAL A 205 12.38 -33.86 4.56
CA VAL A 205 13.47 -33.94 5.55
C VAL A 205 13.40 -35.28 6.27
N THR A 206 14.46 -36.10 6.19
CA THR A 206 14.48 -37.41 6.85
C THR A 206 15.01 -37.30 8.29
N ALA A 207 14.66 -38.27 9.14
CA ALA A 207 15.14 -38.30 10.53
C ALA A 207 16.68 -38.36 10.62
N VAL A 208 17.34 -38.92 9.61
CA VAL A 208 18.80 -38.99 9.52
C VAL A 208 19.40 -37.60 9.28
N ASP A 209 18.78 -36.79 8.42
CA ASP A 209 19.19 -35.41 8.17
C ASP A 209 19.05 -34.56 9.44
N ILE A 210 17.92 -34.70 10.14
CA ILE A 210 17.68 -34.00 11.41
C ILE A 210 18.74 -34.39 12.44
N THR A 211 19.09 -35.68 12.53
CA THR A 211 20.09 -36.17 13.50
C THR A 211 21.47 -35.59 13.19
N THR A 212 21.90 -35.61 11.92
CA THR A 212 23.21 -35.11 11.51
C THR A 212 23.34 -33.59 11.66
N HIS A 213 22.28 -32.83 11.38
CA HIS A 213 22.27 -31.39 11.59
C HIS A 213 22.17 -31.01 13.07
N SER A 214 21.36 -31.72 13.86
CA SER A 214 21.22 -31.50 15.31
C SER A 214 22.51 -31.79 16.08
N ALA A 215 23.29 -32.78 15.65
CA ALA A 215 24.60 -33.09 16.25
C ALA A 215 25.67 -32.01 15.97
N LYS A 216 25.54 -31.28 14.85
CA LYS A 216 26.44 -30.16 14.48
C LYS A 216 26.07 -28.86 15.17
N ASP A 217 24.81 -28.70 15.58
CA ASP A 217 24.33 -27.51 16.26
C ASP A 217 24.89 -27.44 17.69
N LYS A 218 25.48 -26.30 18.05
CA LYS A 218 26.17 -26.12 19.33
C LYS A 218 25.21 -26.21 20.52
N VAL A 219 23.98 -25.73 20.37
CA VAL A 219 23.00 -25.68 21.46
C VAL A 219 22.33 -27.04 21.59
N ILE A 220 21.87 -27.62 20.48
CA ILE A 220 21.16 -28.90 20.50
C ILE A 220 22.08 -30.03 20.93
N SER A 221 23.36 -30.02 20.52
CA SER A 221 24.35 -31.01 20.96
C SER A 221 24.62 -30.94 22.47
N GLN A 222 24.68 -29.74 23.06
CA GLN A 222 24.79 -29.56 24.51
C GLN A 222 23.56 -30.09 25.25
N VAL A 223 22.36 -29.76 24.76
CA VAL A 223 21.11 -30.25 25.34
C VAL A 223 21.02 -31.78 25.24
N LEU A 224 21.44 -32.37 24.12
CA LEU A 224 21.46 -33.83 23.93
C LEU A 224 22.42 -34.52 24.90
N ASP A 225 23.59 -33.92 25.16
CA ASP A 225 24.53 -34.41 26.18
C ASP A 225 23.94 -34.32 27.59
N TRP A 226 23.24 -33.22 27.92
CA TRP A 226 22.57 -33.06 29.22
C TRP A 226 21.40 -34.01 29.42
N VAL A 227 20.67 -34.36 28.38
CA VAL A 227 19.60 -35.38 28.46
C VAL A 227 20.19 -36.77 28.75
N GLY A 228 21.37 -37.08 28.19
CA GLY A 228 22.04 -38.36 28.43
C GLY A 228 22.81 -38.46 29.75
N ARG A 229 23.42 -37.36 30.20
CA ARG A 229 24.33 -37.32 31.37
C ARG A 229 23.74 -36.62 32.60
N GLY A 230 22.56 -36.02 32.47
CA GLY A 230 21.91 -35.22 33.50
C GLY A 230 22.16 -33.73 33.34
N TRP A 231 21.19 -32.92 33.79
CA TRP A 231 21.25 -31.46 33.65
C TRP A 231 22.36 -30.86 34.54
N PRO A 232 23.13 -29.87 34.04
CA PRO A 232 24.14 -29.21 34.85
C PRO A 232 23.49 -28.47 36.01
N LYS A 233 24.02 -28.69 37.23
CA LYS A 233 23.48 -28.09 38.46
C LYS A 233 23.89 -26.63 38.67
N ASN A 234 24.92 -26.16 37.96
CA ASN A 234 25.34 -24.77 37.94
C ASN A 234 25.38 -24.29 36.49
N VAL A 235 24.47 -23.37 36.15
CA VAL A 235 24.50 -22.64 34.89
C VAL A 235 25.17 -21.30 35.22
N GLU A 236 26.43 -21.11 34.83
CA GLU A 236 27.01 -19.76 34.82
C GLU A 236 26.31 -18.97 33.71
N MET A 237 25.74 -17.81 34.09
CA MET A 237 25.07 -16.87 33.18
C MET A 237 26.07 -16.14 32.30
#